data_AF-A0A7W2SS06-F1
#
_entry.id   AF-A0A7W2SS06-F1
#
_cell.length_a   1.000
_cell.length_b   1.000
_cell.length_c   1.000
_cell.angle_alpha   90.00
_cell.angle_beta   90.00
_cell.angle_gamma   90.00
#
_symmetry.space_group_name_H-M   'P 1'
#
loop_
_entity.id
_entity.type
_entity.pdbx_description
1 polymer ?
#
loop_
_entity_poly.entity_id
_entity_poly.type
_entity_poly.pdbx_seq_one_letter_code
_entity_poly.pdbx_strand_id
1 'polypeptide(L)' 'MTELLAKPLPPADDDCCGGGACNPCVWDYYYAERKKWRLQQVVLKEQVALKAAEAHKIPSNED' A
#
# COMPACT_ATOMS: atom_id res chain seq x y z
N MET A 1 -0.66 5.29 -16.50
CA MET A 1 -0.50 5.87 -15.16
C MET A 1 -0.61 4.74 -14.16
N THR A 2 0.40 4.52 -13.31
CA THR A 2 0.25 3.58 -12.18
C THR A 2 -0.53 4.31 -11.10
N GLU A 3 -1.81 4.00 -10.93
CA GLU A 3 -2.61 4.59 -9.85
C GLU A 3 -2.06 4.14 -8.49
N LEU A 4 -1.65 5.10 -7.67
CA LEU A 4 -1.21 4.85 -6.31
C LEU A 4 -2.43 4.78 -5.39
N LEU A 5 -2.58 3.65 -4.70
CA LEU A 5 -3.61 3.45 -3.69
C LEU A 5 -3.27 4.30 -2.47
N ALA A 6 -4.26 5.06 -1.99
CA ALA A 6 -4.17 5.70 -0.69
C ALA A 6 -4.23 4.65 0.42
N LYS A 7 -3.58 4.92 1.55
CA LYS A 7 -3.69 4.06 2.73
C LYS A 7 -5.12 4.19 3.28
N PRO A 8 -5.88 3.09 3.39
CA PRO A 8 -7.23 3.16 3.93
C PRO A 8 -7.18 3.53 5.42
N LEU A 9 -8.20 4.27 5.86
CA LEU A 9 -8.40 4.62 7.26
C LEU A 9 -9.19 3.50 7.95
N PRO A 10 -8.83 3.14 9.20
CA PRO A 10 -9.64 2.20 9.96
C PRO A 10 -11.03 2.81 10.21
N PRO A 11 -12.10 1.99 10.18
CA PRO A 11 -13.42 2.42 10.63
C PRO A 11 -13.38 2.71 12.14
N ALA A 12 -14.37 3.44 12.65
CA ALA A 12 -14.52 3.62 14.08
C ALA A 12 -14.95 2.30 14.75
N ASP A 13 -14.68 2.17 16.05
CA ASP A 13 -14.98 0.92 16.79
C ASP A 13 -16.49 0.64 16.88
N ASP A 14 -17.32 1.69 16.78
CA ASP A 14 -18.78 1.66 16.77
C ASP A 14 -19.41 1.52 15.38
N ASP A 15 -18.63 1.68 14.29
CA ASP A 15 -19.09 1.44 12.92
C ASP A 15 -19.37 -0.06 12.65
N CYS A 16 -18.85 -0.94 13.50
CA CYS A 16 -19.15 -2.36 13.49
C CYS A 16 -20.27 -2.64 14.49
N CYS A 17 -21.30 -3.38 14.08
CA CYS A 17 -22.41 -3.79 14.95
C CYS A 17 -21.97 -4.84 15.99
N GLY A 18 -21.08 -4.43 16.92
CA GLY A 18 -20.85 -5.06 18.21
C GLY A 18 -20.45 -6.55 18.21
N GLY A 19 -19.65 -7.02 17.24
CA GLY A 19 -19.07 -8.38 17.31
C GLY A 19 -19.17 -9.23 16.04
N GLY A 20 -19.25 -8.63 14.86
CA GLY A 20 -19.31 -9.39 13.59
C GLY A 20 -20.67 -10.02 13.30
N ALA A 21 -21.74 -9.59 13.99
CA ALA A 21 -23.11 -10.03 13.72
C ALA A 21 -23.68 -9.44 12.41
N CYS A 22 -23.14 -8.30 11.96
CA CYS A 22 -23.48 -7.68 10.68
C CYS A 22 -22.55 -8.22 9.58
N ASN A 23 -23.15 -8.71 8.49
CA ASN A 23 -22.44 -9.15 7.30
C ASN A 23 -23.05 -8.44 6.08
N PRO A 24 -22.31 -7.59 5.35
CA PRO A 24 -20.84 -7.40 5.41
C PRO A 24 -20.36 -6.54 6.60
N CYS A 25 -19.26 -6.95 7.23
CA CYS A 25 -18.60 -6.19 8.29
C CYS A 25 -17.73 -5.07 7.68
N VAL A 26 -17.80 -3.85 8.23
CA VAL A 26 -16.99 -2.70 7.77
C VAL A 26 -15.48 -2.99 7.83
N TRP A 27 -15.07 -3.83 8.77
CA TRP A 27 -13.68 -4.27 8.91
C TRP A 27 -13.21 -5.15 7.75
N ASP A 28 -14.09 -5.97 7.14
CA ASP A 28 -13.72 -6.83 6.01
C ASP A 28 -13.31 -5.99 4.80
N TYR A 29 -14.09 -4.94 4.52
CA TYR A 29 -13.76 -3.97 3.47
C TYR A 29 -12.43 -3.27 3.75
N TYR A 30 -12.24 -2.76 4.97
CA TYR A 30 -10.99 -2.12 5.38
C TYR A 30 -9.78 -3.05 5.20
N TYR A 31 -9.87 -4.31 5.62
CA TYR A 31 -8.76 -5.26 5.48
C TYR A 31 -8.47 -5.62 4.01
N ALA A 32 -9.50 -5.71 3.17
CA ALA A 32 -9.34 -5.94 1.74
C ALA A 32 -8.58 -4.79 1.07
N GLU A 33 -8.99 -3.54 1.30
CA GLU A 33 -8.29 -2.36 0.76
C GLU A 33 -6.89 -2.22 1.35
N ARG A 34 -6.72 -2.49 2.64
CA ARG A 34 -5.41 -2.43 3.31
C ARG A 34 -4.45 -3.50 2.75
N LYS A 35 -4.95 -4.65 2.34
CA LYS A 35 -4.15 -5.69 1.68
C LYS A 35 -3.65 -5.21 0.31
N LYS A 36 -4.52 -4.62 -0.51
CA LYS A 36 -4.14 -4.06 -1.82
C LYS A 36 -3.07 -2.97 -1.67
N TRP A 37 -3.29 -2.04 -0.74
CA TRP A 37 -2.31 -0.99 -0.43
C TRP A 37 -0.96 -1.56 0.00
N ARG A 38 -0.94 -2.54 0.93
CA ARG A 38 0.31 -3.17 1.39
C ARG A 38 1.09 -3.83 0.25
N LEU A 39 0.41 -4.55 -0.64
CA LEU A 39 1.06 -5.18 -1.80
C LEU A 39 1.70 -4.13 -2.71
N GLN A 40 1.01 -3.03 -2.98
CA GLN A 40 1.58 -1.94 -3.77
C GLN A 40 2.81 -1.31 -3.10
N GLN A 41 2.78 -1.11 -1.78
CA GLN A 41 3.95 -0.59 -1.04
C GLN A 41 5.17 -1.50 -1.15
N VAL A 42 5.00 -2.82 -1.18
CA VAL A 42 6.11 -3.77 -1.38
C VAL A 42 6.74 -3.56 -2.75
N VAL A 43 5.92 -3.54 -3.81
CA VAL A 43 6.40 -3.33 -5.19
C VAL A 43 7.11 -1.98 -5.34
N LEU A 44 6.56 -0.91 -4.76
CA LEU A 44 7.18 0.42 -4.82
C LEU A 44 8.54 0.46 -4.12
N LYS A 45 8.66 -0.17 -2.94
CA LYS A 45 9.94 -0.24 -2.21
C LYS A 45 11.00 -0.98 -3.02
N GLU A 46 10.62 -2.09 -3.65
CA GLU A 46 11.52 -2.85 -4.52
C GLU A 46 11.97 -2.02 -5.73
N GLN A 47 11.03 -1.33 -6.40
CA GLN A 47 11.36 -0.43 -7.51
C GLN A 47 12.27 0.73 -7.11
N VAL A 48 12.04 1.33 -5.93
CA VAL A 48 12.90 2.39 -5.38
C VAL A 48 14.30 1.86 -5.11
N ALA A 49 14.42 0.67 -4.52
CA ALA A 49 15.72 0.04 -4.26
C ALA A 49 16.49 -0.26 -5.57
N LEU A 50 15.80 -0.80 -6.59
CA LEU A 50 16.40 -1.07 -7.90
C LEU A 50 16.88 0.21 -8.59
N LYS A 51 16.05 1.27 -8.60
CA LYS A 51 16.41 2.57 -9.17
C LYS A 51 17.58 3.22 -8.42
N ALA A 52 17.62 3.12 -7.10
CA ALA A 52 18.73 3.64 -6.30
C ALA A 52 20.05 2.92 -6.63
N ALA A 53 20.00 1.59 -6.81
CA ALA A 53 21.15 0.80 -7.21
C ALA A 53 21.63 1.13 -8.64
N GLU A 54 20.70 1.38 -9.57
CA GLU A 54 21.02 1.76 -10.95
C GLU A 54 21.62 3.17 -11.02
N ALA A 55 21.05 4.14 -10.31
CA ALA A 55 21.56 5.52 -10.26
C ALA A 55 22.99 5.60 -9.70
N HIS A 56 23.35 4.70 -8.78
CA HIS A 56 24.71 4.64 -8.24
C HIS A 56 25.75 4.07 -9.23
N LYS A 57 25.31 3.48 -10.35
CA LYS A 57 26.20 2.82 -11.32
C LYS A 57 26.61 3.73 -12.50
N ILE A 58 26.15 4.98 -12.56
CA ILE A 58 26.52 5.92 -13.64
C ILE A 58 27.98 6.35 -13.41
N PRO A 59 28.96 5.91 -14.22
CA PRO A 59 30.31 6.42 -14.12
C PRO A 59 30.38 7.78 -14.81
N SER A 60 30.78 8.80 -14.04
CA SER A 60 31.09 10.14 -14.53
C SER A 60 32.26 10.08 -15.52
N ASN A 61 31.96 9.98 -16.82
CA ASN A 61 32.88 10.34 -17.89
C ASN A 61 32.19 11.41 -18.74
N GLU A 62 32.32 12.66 -18.31
CA GLU A 62 32.18 13.85 -19.16
C GLU A 62 33.59 14.45 -19.33
N ASP A 63 33.95 14.68 -20.60
CA ASP A 63 35.20 15.18 -21.22
C ASP A 63 36.27 15.88 -20.35
#